data_AF-A0A7R8VKD9-F1
#
_entry.id   AF-A0A7R8VKD9-F1
#
_cell.length_a   1.000
_cell.length_b   1.000
_cell.length_c   1.000
_cell.angle_alpha   90.00
_cell.angle_beta   90.00
_cell.angle_gamma   90.00
#
_symmetry.space_group_name_H-M   'P 1'
#
loop_
_entity.id
_entity.type
_entity.pdbx_description
1 polymer ?
#
loop_
_entity_poly.entity_id
_entity_poly.type
_entity_poly.pdbx_seq_one_letter_code
_entity_poly.pdbx_strand_id
1 'polypeptide(L)'
;MTIAAASTSRDPISNAWKEMQKCKQVELYKARCKRQDTPEEAYLCAYNYQQEGNNTFFLARNCCGAIEKLCYSMLLLADPQGELITLQIVLGFTPVNSVKLNMQDNFSKTLQRRFEPSNRSLDLSEFHSDPQLAKIVYCPLSQPKTLYYILALAKKAFSNILELNLSHNDIEDIKSLDLFSNSPLRYLDLRYNQISDIDQLTSLQRVALVSLWLDRNPVCAKYGSEDSYVNEIRIRIKTVKSVDGVVIGPIGFRRNHRNYMVRPSQNELVNDFIQHYFSLYDGDIRKKMQGLYHRDALYSLTATYLPGQTTSSTARLQEYMTESRNLRKLSDYTKSYNLLQHGQDRILEALCKLPPTQHDVYSFTVDVPFQTDNSLLINICGVFRETKATQTQPVRAFNRTFILLRMGEGEYQVTNEMVHISNATTEQNTKTFLHPLTSIPSVPTIASTADRVLTESEKAQMTQMFSQITEMNYLWSRKCLAEAYWDVKDGLITFVELYKLRRIPPEAFSKDEDSNKS
;
A
#
# COMPACT_ATOMS: atom_id res chain seq x y z
N MET A 1 0.58 46.08 -18.04
CA MET A 1 1.27 44.94 -17.40
C MET A 1 2.45 45.51 -16.67
N THR A 2 2.72 45.02 -15.47
CA THR A 2 3.91 45.40 -14.72
C THR A 2 4.91 44.25 -14.79
N ILE A 3 6.12 44.52 -15.28
CA ILE A 3 7.27 43.61 -15.18
C ILE A 3 7.73 43.71 -13.75
N ALA A 4 7.75 42.63 -12.97
CA ALA A 4 8.37 42.63 -11.65
C ALA A 4 9.61 41.75 -11.75
N ALA A 5 10.81 42.33 -11.63
CA ALA A 5 12.01 41.54 -11.43
C ALA A 5 12.18 41.33 -9.92
N ALA A 6 12.14 40.09 -9.43
CA ALA A 6 12.42 39.77 -8.04
C ALA A 6 13.81 39.12 -7.92
N SER A 7 14.72 39.70 -7.12
CA SER A 7 15.99 39.08 -6.71
C SER A 7 15.92 38.61 -5.26
N THR A 8 16.56 37.47 -4.96
CA THR A 8 16.80 36.98 -3.59
C THR A 8 18.30 36.92 -3.30
N SER A 9 18.70 37.25 -2.06
CA SER A 9 20.10 37.45 -1.69
C SER A 9 20.84 36.21 -1.15
N ARG A 10 20.34 34.97 -1.32
CA ARG A 10 21.06 33.74 -0.92
C ARG A 10 20.84 32.53 -1.86
N ASP A 11 21.96 31.87 -2.19
CA ASP A 11 22.25 30.51 -2.74
C ASP A 11 21.28 29.74 -3.69
N PRO A 12 21.80 28.88 -4.60
CA PRO A 12 21.30 28.71 -5.98
C PRO A 12 20.09 27.78 -6.18
N ILE A 13 19.41 27.33 -5.12
CA ILE A 13 18.42 26.24 -5.23
C ILE A 13 16.97 26.71 -5.01
N SER A 14 16.76 27.93 -4.52
CA SER A 14 15.42 28.47 -4.29
C SER A 14 14.92 29.31 -5.47
N ASN A 15 13.90 28.79 -6.17
CA ASN A 15 13.10 29.59 -7.09
C ASN A 15 12.33 30.65 -6.26
N ALA A 16 12.87 31.88 -6.17
CA ALA A 16 12.28 33.00 -5.42
C ALA A 16 10.76 33.13 -5.63
N TRP A 17 10.31 33.05 -6.89
CA TRP A 17 8.89 33.10 -7.25
C TRP A 17 8.06 31.90 -6.73
N LYS A 18 8.61 30.68 -6.76
CA LYS A 18 7.93 29.49 -6.23
C LYS A 18 7.80 29.58 -4.71
N GLU A 19 8.80 30.14 -4.03
CA GLU A 19 8.71 30.42 -2.59
C GLU A 19 7.70 31.52 -2.29
N MET A 20 7.67 32.62 -3.07
CA MET A 20 6.65 33.68 -2.93
C MET A 20 5.20 33.16 -2.92
N GLN A 21 4.91 32.14 -3.75
CA GLN A 21 3.58 31.56 -3.88
C GLN A 21 3.23 30.57 -2.74
N LYS A 22 4.23 30.07 -2.01
CA LYS A 22 4.03 29.25 -0.80
C LYS A 22 3.87 30.10 0.47
N CYS A 23 4.28 31.37 0.43
CA CYS A 23 4.23 32.30 1.56
C CYS A 23 2.78 32.77 1.85
N LYS A 24 2.21 32.38 3.00
CA LYS A 24 0.85 32.76 3.46
C LYS A 24 0.62 34.28 3.61
N GLN A 25 1.68 35.09 3.63
CA GLN A 25 1.58 36.54 3.79
C GLN A 25 1.02 37.28 2.57
N VAL A 26 0.91 36.64 1.39
CA VAL A 26 0.19 37.25 0.25
C VAL A 26 -1.33 37.21 0.45
N GLU A 27 -1.87 36.52 1.47
CA GLU A 27 -3.32 36.30 1.64
C GLU A 27 -3.99 37.03 2.82
N LEU A 28 -3.28 37.47 3.87
CA LEU A 28 -3.94 38.00 5.08
C LEU A 28 -3.79 39.52 5.35
N TYR A 29 -4.81 40.34 5.05
CA TYR A 29 -5.32 41.43 5.92
C TYR A 29 -6.67 41.99 5.42
N LYS A 30 -7.71 41.96 6.26
CA LYS A 30 -8.99 42.66 6.08
C LYS A 30 -8.99 43.91 6.96
N ALA A 31 -8.86 45.11 6.41
CA ALA A 31 -9.51 46.31 6.99
C ALA A 31 -9.46 47.55 6.08
N ARG A 32 -10.67 48.07 5.81
CA ARG A 32 -11.06 49.47 5.59
C ARG A 32 -10.36 50.27 4.48
N CYS A 33 -10.86 50.07 3.26
CA CYS A 33 -11.06 51.19 2.33
C CYS A 33 -12.56 51.31 2.02
N LYS A 34 -13.18 52.40 2.48
CA LYS A 34 -14.53 52.79 2.10
C LYS A 34 -14.52 53.28 0.65
N ARG A 35 -14.62 52.37 -0.31
CA ARG A 35 -15.24 52.61 -1.63
C ARG A 35 -16.02 51.36 -2.02
N GLN A 36 -17.27 51.56 -2.42
CA GLN A 36 -18.12 50.53 -2.99
C GLN A 36 -17.45 50.02 -4.26
N ASP A 37 -16.77 48.88 -4.11
CA ASP A 37 -16.72 47.76 -5.04
C ASP A 37 -16.01 46.64 -4.26
N THR A 38 -16.48 45.41 -4.44
CA THR A 38 -16.02 44.21 -3.71
C THR A 38 -14.49 44.14 -3.59
N PRO A 39 -13.92 43.75 -2.43
CA PRO A 39 -12.48 43.59 -2.29
C PRO A 39 -12.04 42.38 -3.14
N GLU A 40 -11.63 42.63 -4.39
CA GLU A 40 -10.88 41.65 -5.16
C GLU A 40 -9.58 41.37 -4.40
N GLU A 41 -9.48 40.17 -3.84
CA GLU A 41 -8.24 39.69 -3.25
C GLU A 41 -7.11 39.85 -4.26
N ALA A 42 -6.01 40.41 -3.77
CA ALA A 42 -4.85 40.79 -4.55
C ALA A 42 -4.07 39.57 -5.05
N TYR A 43 -4.33 39.11 -6.29
CA TYR A 43 -3.57 38.01 -6.91
C TYR A 43 -2.41 38.50 -7.78
N LEU A 44 -1.25 37.85 -7.62
CA LEU A 44 -0.11 38.01 -8.51
C LEU A 44 0.08 36.72 -9.31
N CYS A 45 -0.44 36.68 -10.53
CA CYS A 45 -0.21 35.57 -11.46
C CYS A 45 0.95 35.92 -12.40
N ALA A 46 2.00 35.10 -12.41
CA ALA A 46 3.18 35.32 -13.24
C ALA A 46 3.01 34.71 -14.63
N TYR A 47 3.15 35.55 -15.65
CA TYR A 47 3.15 35.20 -17.07
C TYR A 47 4.55 35.37 -17.66
N ASN A 48 4.88 34.58 -18.68
CA ASN A 48 6.17 34.63 -19.39
C ASN A 48 7.36 34.59 -18.42
N TYR A 49 7.33 33.61 -17.50
CA TYR A 49 8.32 33.45 -16.46
C TYR A 49 9.69 33.11 -17.04
N GLN A 50 10.71 33.84 -16.64
CA GLN A 50 12.11 33.63 -17.01
C GLN A 50 12.98 33.75 -15.77
N GLN A 51 14.05 32.96 -15.73
CA GLN A 51 15.01 32.98 -14.65
C GLN A 51 16.40 33.21 -15.23
N GLU A 52 17.11 34.22 -14.71
CA GLU A 52 18.52 34.47 -15.03
C GLU A 52 19.31 34.62 -13.73
N GLY A 53 20.10 33.60 -13.38
CA GLY A 53 20.78 33.53 -12.09
C GLY A 53 19.81 33.55 -10.92
N ASN A 54 20.00 34.50 -9.99
CA ASN A 54 19.14 34.70 -8.82
C ASN A 54 17.94 35.64 -9.10
N ASN A 55 17.80 36.12 -10.34
CA ASN A 55 16.72 37.01 -10.72
C ASN A 55 15.61 36.23 -11.42
N THR A 56 14.37 36.59 -11.10
CA THR A 56 13.18 36.08 -11.77
C THR A 56 12.42 37.21 -12.42
N PHE A 57 12.02 37.01 -13.68
CA PHE A 57 11.31 37.98 -14.49
C PHE A 57 9.97 37.39 -14.90
N PHE A 58 8.90 38.16 -14.71
CA PHE A 58 7.58 37.79 -15.19
C PHE A 58 6.74 39.02 -15.44
N LEU A 59 5.73 38.84 -16.28
CA LEU A 59 4.66 39.79 -16.49
C LEU A 59 3.52 39.46 -15.53
N ALA A 60 2.87 40.49 -14.99
CA ALA A 60 1.61 40.34 -14.27
C ALA A 60 0.56 41.32 -14.80
N ARG A 61 -0.71 40.91 -14.73
CA ARG A 61 -1.88 41.72 -15.07
C ARG A 61 -2.71 41.92 -13.80
N ASN A 62 -3.35 43.08 -13.69
CA ASN A 62 -4.22 43.46 -12.55
C ASN A 62 -3.57 43.21 -11.17
N CYS A 63 -2.25 43.39 -11.07
CA CYS A 63 -1.46 43.05 -9.90
C CYS A 63 -1.29 44.20 -8.89
N CYS A 64 -2.01 45.31 -9.07
CA CYS A 64 -1.83 46.53 -8.25
C CYS A 64 -1.99 46.22 -6.76
N GLY A 65 -3.08 45.58 -6.36
CA GLY A 65 -3.30 45.22 -4.95
C GLY A 65 -2.25 44.24 -4.40
N ALA A 66 -1.70 43.36 -5.25
CA ALA A 66 -0.69 42.39 -4.81
C ALA A 66 0.67 43.05 -4.59
N ILE A 67 1.03 43.98 -5.48
CA ILE A 67 2.22 44.82 -5.33
C ILE A 67 2.06 45.72 -4.10
N GLU A 68 0.90 46.36 -3.92
CA GLU A 68 0.62 47.21 -2.76
C GLU A 68 0.79 46.43 -1.46
N LYS A 69 0.31 45.18 -1.42
CA LYS A 69 0.48 44.29 -0.28
C LYS A 69 1.94 43.93 0.00
N LEU A 70 2.70 43.60 -1.04
CA LEU A 70 4.14 43.33 -0.90
C LEU A 70 4.87 44.55 -0.34
N CYS A 71 4.49 45.77 -0.79
CA CYS A 71 5.03 47.01 -0.25
C CYS A 71 4.66 47.22 1.24
N TYR A 72 3.42 46.94 1.65
CA TYR A 72 3.02 47.01 3.07
C TYR A 72 3.78 46.01 3.95
N SER A 73 4.12 44.83 3.42
CA SER A 73 4.96 43.85 4.11
C SER A 73 6.45 44.22 4.11
N MET A 74 6.82 45.44 3.73
CA MET A 74 8.22 45.88 3.56
C MET A 74 9.03 44.96 2.63
N LEU A 75 8.35 44.35 1.66
CA LEU A 75 8.93 43.35 0.76
C LEU A 75 9.53 42.13 1.48
N LEU A 76 9.09 41.83 2.71
CA LEU A 76 9.45 40.63 3.46
C LEU A 76 8.40 39.55 3.24
N LEU A 77 8.85 38.31 3.07
CA LEU A 77 8.01 37.13 2.96
C LEU A 77 8.55 36.01 3.82
N ALA A 78 7.70 35.36 4.61
CA ALA A 78 8.08 34.17 5.35
C ALA A 78 7.95 32.92 4.46
N ASP A 79 9.04 32.19 4.28
CA ASP A 79 9.05 30.89 3.60
C ASP A 79 8.20 29.84 4.37
N PRO A 80 7.99 28.63 3.81
CA PRO A 80 7.22 27.58 4.49
C PRO A 80 7.76 27.16 5.87
N GLN A 81 9.04 27.45 6.15
CA GLN A 81 9.73 27.18 7.41
C GLN A 81 9.64 28.35 8.39
N GLY A 82 9.12 29.51 7.95
CA GLY A 82 8.95 30.72 8.75
C GLY A 82 10.12 31.70 8.65
N GLU A 83 11.12 31.43 7.81
CA GLU A 83 12.28 32.30 7.59
C GLU A 83 11.92 33.47 6.67
N LEU A 84 12.38 34.68 7.02
CA LEU A 84 12.05 35.89 6.27
C LEU A 84 12.99 36.08 5.07
N ILE A 85 12.40 36.10 3.88
CA ILE A 85 13.00 36.43 2.60
C ILE A 85 12.72 37.89 2.28
N THR A 86 13.76 38.68 2.01
CA THR A 86 13.60 40.05 1.48
C THR A 86 13.54 40.01 -0.03
N LEU A 87 12.51 40.63 -0.61
CA LEU A 87 12.36 40.81 -2.05
C LEU A 87 12.91 42.16 -2.48
N GLN A 88 13.60 42.17 -3.61
CA GLN A 88 13.86 43.40 -4.36
C GLN A 88 13.04 43.37 -5.65
N ILE A 89 12.08 44.29 -5.79
CA ILE A 89 11.18 44.33 -6.95
C ILE A 89 11.54 45.51 -7.87
N VAL A 90 11.89 45.22 -9.12
CA VAL A 90 11.99 46.24 -10.18
C VAL A 90 10.73 46.23 -11.03
N LEU A 91 9.98 47.34 -11.03
CA LEU A 91 8.77 47.48 -11.83
C LEU A 91 9.06 48.07 -13.21
N GLY A 92 8.72 47.34 -14.27
CA GLY A 92 8.65 47.84 -15.66
C GLY A 92 7.22 47.77 -16.18
N PHE A 93 6.93 48.24 -17.40
CA PHE A 93 5.60 48.08 -17.99
C PHE A 93 5.63 47.77 -19.49
N THR A 94 4.60 47.09 -19.97
CA THR A 94 4.39 46.84 -21.40
C THR A 94 2.91 47.01 -21.80
N PRO A 95 2.60 47.52 -23.01
CA PRO A 95 1.23 47.59 -23.52
C PRO A 95 0.56 46.21 -23.57
N VAL A 96 -0.75 46.12 -23.29
CA VAL A 96 -1.48 44.84 -23.26
C VAL A 96 -1.42 44.11 -24.61
N ASN A 97 -1.39 44.87 -25.70
CA ASN A 97 -1.41 44.35 -27.07
C ASN A 97 -0.05 43.85 -27.55
N SER A 98 1.05 44.20 -26.86
CA SER A 98 2.39 43.75 -27.28
C SER A 98 2.62 42.26 -26.97
N VAL A 99 1.84 41.67 -26.06
CA VAL A 99 1.91 40.26 -25.69
C VAL A 99 0.51 39.62 -25.81
N LYS A 100 0.26 38.93 -26.93
CA LYS A 100 -0.98 38.17 -27.18
C LYS A 100 -0.99 36.87 -26.35
N LEU A 101 -1.40 36.95 -25.09
CA LEU A 101 -1.62 35.79 -24.22
C LEU A 101 -3.11 35.44 -24.18
N ASN A 102 -3.48 34.32 -24.79
CA ASN A 102 -4.81 33.72 -24.63
C ASN A 102 -4.74 32.61 -23.57
N MET A 103 -4.97 32.98 -22.31
CA MET A 103 -4.87 32.07 -21.16
C MET A 103 -5.85 30.91 -21.25
N GLN A 104 -7.09 31.20 -21.64
CA GLN A 104 -8.12 30.19 -21.76
C GLN A 104 -7.74 29.14 -22.83
N ASP A 105 -7.20 29.57 -23.97
CA ASP A 105 -6.73 28.66 -25.02
C ASP A 105 -5.52 27.82 -24.54
N ASN A 106 -4.56 28.42 -23.84
CA ASN A 106 -3.41 27.71 -23.29
C ASN A 106 -3.80 26.65 -22.26
N PHE A 107 -4.72 26.98 -21.35
CA PHE A 107 -5.27 26.02 -20.39
C PHE A 107 -6.08 24.95 -21.11
N SER A 108 -6.92 25.30 -22.09
CA SER A 108 -7.71 24.33 -22.85
C SER A 108 -6.83 23.33 -23.61
N LYS A 109 -5.75 23.79 -24.26
CA LYS A 109 -4.76 22.93 -24.93
C LYS A 109 -4.02 22.01 -23.95
N THR A 110 -3.67 22.54 -22.77
CA THR A 110 -3.01 21.75 -21.72
C THR A 110 -3.94 20.66 -21.18
N LEU A 111 -5.19 21.02 -20.91
CA LEU A 111 -6.24 20.09 -20.50
C LEU A 111 -6.49 19.00 -21.55
N GLN A 112 -6.53 19.35 -22.85
CA GLN A 112 -6.68 18.38 -23.94
C GLN A 112 -5.52 17.39 -24.01
N ARG A 113 -4.27 17.85 -23.84
CA ARG A 113 -3.10 16.97 -23.82
C ARG A 113 -3.09 16.01 -22.64
N ARG A 114 -3.62 16.44 -21.50
CA ARG A 114 -3.66 15.70 -20.23
C ARG A 114 -4.92 14.85 -20.05
N PHE A 115 -5.81 14.84 -21.05
CA PHE A 115 -7.01 14.02 -21.04
C PHE A 115 -6.79 12.77 -21.89
N GLU A 116 -7.04 11.61 -21.30
CA GLU A 116 -6.99 10.31 -21.96
C GLU A 116 -8.42 9.88 -22.35
N PRO A 117 -8.78 9.86 -23.65
CA PRO A 117 -10.15 9.56 -24.08
C PRO A 117 -10.59 8.12 -23.81
N SER A 118 -9.66 7.16 -23.76
CA SER A 118 -9.99 5.73 -23.65
C SER A 118 -10.64 5.36 -22.32
N ASN A 119 -10.08 5.84 -21.20
CA ASN A 119 -10.63 5.68 -19.85
C ASN A 119 -11.37 6.93 -19.36
N ARG A 120 -11.41 8.02 -20.14
CA ARG A 120 -11.97 9.33 -19.77
C ARG A 120 -11.33 9.88 -18.49
N SER A 121 -10.01 9.73 -18.42
CA SER A 121 -9.18 10.18 -17.29
C SER A 121 -8.57 11.53 -17.58
N LEU A 122 -8.62 12.43 -16.59
CA LEU A 122 -7.97 13.72 -16.65
C LEU A 122 -6.84 13.79 -15.63
N ASP A 123 -5.62 13.96 -16.12
CA ASP A 123 -4.44 14.04 -15.27
C ASP A 123 -3.98 15.48 -15.01
N LEU A 124 -4.36 16.02 -13.85
CA LEU A 124 -3.92 17.32 -13.36
C LEU A 124 -2.83 17.21 -12.30
N SER A 125 -2.12 16.09 -12.21
CA SER A 125 -0.97 15.97 -11.30
C SER A 125 0.14 16.95 -11.66
N GLU A 126 0.78 17.52 -10.61
CA GLU A 126 1.88 18.49 -10.73
C GLU A 126 1.60 19.58 -11.79
N PHE A 127 0.36 20.11 -11.84
CA PHE A 127 -0.12 20.89 -12.99
C PHE A 127 0.73 22.15 -13.27
N HIS A 128 1.22 22.78 -12.20
CA HIS A 128 2.09 23.95 -12.27
C HIS A 128 3.46 23.67 -12.91
N SER A 129 3.88 22.40 -12.97
CA SER A 129 5.14 21.92 -13.53
C SER A 129 4.99 21.36 -14.94
N ASP A 130 3.81 21.49 -15.57
CA ASP A 130 3.63 21.09 -16.96
C ASP A 130 4.66 21.77 -17.87
N PRO A 131 5.45 21.03 -18.67
CA PRO A 131 6.59 21.60 -19.42
C PRO A 131 6.22 22.67 -20.45
N GLN A 132 4.99 22.66 -20.97
CA GLN A 132 4.53 23.66 -21.93
C GLN A 132 3.82 24.81 -21.24
N LEU A 133 3.02 24.52 -20.21
CA LEU A 133 2.30 25.54 -19.47
C LEU A 133 3.26 26.38 -18.62
N ALA A 134 4.22 25.77 -17.92
CA ALA A 134 5.14 26.44 -17.01
C ALA A 134 6.02 27.50 -17.71
N LYS A 135 6.27 27.34 -19.02
CA LYS A 135 6.96 28.35 -19.84
C LYS A 135 6.10 29.60 -20.10
N ILE A 136 4.79 29.44 -20.03
CA ILE A 136 3.81 30.48 -20.34
C ILE A 136 3.29 31.13 -19.06
N VAL A 137 2.93 30.32 -18.06
CA VAL A 137 2.30 30.74 -16.81
C VAL A 137 2.58 29.74 -15.70
N TYR A 138 2.89 30.26 -14.51
CA TYR A 138 2.86 29.46 -13.30
C TYR A 138 1.43 29.32 -12.80
N CYS A 139 0.88 28.10 -12.79
CA CYS A 139 -0.52 27.82 -12.48
C CYS A 139 -0.64 26.84 -11.29
N PRO A 140 -0.47 27.31 -10.04
CA PRO A 140 -0.58 26.47 -8.85
C PRO A 140 -2.04 26.11 -8.56
N LEU A 141 -2.34 24.81 -8.49
CA LEU A 141 -3.67 24.33 -8.12
C LEU A 141 -3.93 24.35 -6.60
N SER A 142 -2.91 24.65 -5.78
CA SER A 142 -3.08 24.92 -4.35
C SER A 142 -3.98 26.14 -4.08
N GLN A 143 -4.06 27.06 -5.03
CA GLN A 143 -4.85 28.28 -4.94
C GLN A 143 -6.34 28.01 -5.26
N PRO A 144 -7.29 28.24 -4.34
CA PRO A 144 -8.69 27.81 -4.53
C PRO A 144 -9.37 28.37 -5.79
N LYS A 145 -9.14 29.63 -6.14
CA LYS A 145 -9.70 30.24 -7.36
C LYS A 145 -9.10 29.66 -8.63
N THR A 146 -7.80 29.35 -8.62
CA THR A 146 -7.11 28.70 -9.74
C THR A 146 -7.64 27.29 -9.93
N LEU A 147 -7.73 26.51 -8.84
CA LEU A 147 -8.31 25.18 -8.84
C LEU A 147 -9.74 25.21 -9.41
N TYR A 148 -10.61 26.06 -8.87
CA TYR A 148 -11.98 26.23 -9.36
C TYR A 148 -12.02 26.53 -10.86
N TYR A 149 -11.21 27.50 -11.32
CA TYR A 149 -11.20 27.91 -12.72
C TYR A 149 -10.76 26.78 -13.66
N ILE A 150 -9.68 26.06 -13.32
CA ILE A 150 -9.18 24.94 -14.13
C ILE A 150 -10.19 23.79 -14.13
N LEU A 151 -10.79 23.45 -12.99
CA LEU A 151 -11.82 22.41 -12.91
C LEU A 151 -13.09 22.80 -13.68
N ALA A 152 -13.50 24.06 -13.65
CA ALA A 152 -14.64 24.55 -14.41
C ALA A 152 -14.38 24.49 -15.93
N LEU A 153 -13.17 24.83 -16.38
CA LEU A 153 -12.75 24.67 -17.77
C LEU A 153 -12.75 23.19 -18.17
N ALA A 154 -12.18 22.31 -17.34
CA ALA A 154 -12.15 20.87 -17.58
C ALA A 154 -13.56 20.28 -17.70
N LYS A 155 -14.46 20.60 -16.75
CA LYS A 155 -15.85 20.15 -16.77
C LYS A 155 -16.61 20.64 -18.01
N LYS A 156 -16.30 21.86 -18.50
CA LYS A 156 -16.89 22.39 -19.73
C LYS A 156 -16.34 21.70 -20.98
N ALA A 157 -15.04 21.38 -21.00
CA ALA A 157 -14.35 20.79 -22.14
C ALA A 157 -14.67 19.30 -22.32
N PHE A 158 -14.78 18.55 -21.22
CA PHE A 158 -14.97 17.11 -21.23
C PHE A 158 -16.28 16.73 -20.54
N SER A 159 -17.27 16.31 -21.33
CA SER A 159 -18.47 15.68 -20.79
C SER A 159 -18.12 14.26 -20.34
N ASN A 160 -18.37 13.94 -19.08
CA ASN A 160 -18.20 12.60 -18.48
C ASN A 160 -16.77 12.16 -18.12
N ILE A 161 -16.00 13.02 -17.45
CA ILE A 161 -14.76 12.61 -16.77
C ILE A 161 -15.09 11.49 -15.76
N LEU A 162 -14.43 10.33 -15.88
CA LEU A 162 -14.60 9.18 -14.99
C LEU A 162 -13.49 9.11 -13.93
N GLU A 163 -12.30 9.58 -14.27
CA GLU A 163 -11.12 9.56 -13.40
C GLU A 163 -10.49 10.96 -13.37
N LEU A 164 -10.17 11.44 -12.17
CA LEU A 164 -9.52 12.74 -11.99
C LEU A 164 -8.31 12.57 -11.08
N ASN A 165 -7.13 12.91 -11.59
CA ASN A 165 -5.90 12.95 -10.80
C ASN A 165 -5.55 14.40 -10.45
N LEU A 166 -5.47 14.69 -9.16
CA LEU A 166 -5.07 15.99 -8.58
C LEU A 166 -3.89 15.84 -7.62
N SER A 167 -3.16 14.74 -7.69
CA SER A 167 -2.01 14.49 -6.81
C SER A 167 -0.88 15.51 -7.00
N HIS A 168 -0.07 15.71 -5.95
CA HIS A 168 1.11 16.58 -5.98
C HIS A 168 0.82 18.04 -6.38
N ASN A 169 -0.22 18.65 -5.82
CA ASN A 169 -0.62 20.02 -6.12
C ASN A 169 -0.69 20.95 -4.90
N ASP A 170 -0.25 20.47 -3.73
CA ASP A 170 -0.28 21.20 -2.46
C ASP A 170 -1.68 21.77 -2.11
N ILE A 171 -2.75 21.07 -2.49
CA ILE A 171 -4.14 21.49 -2.27
C ILE A 171 -4.49 21.38 -0.78
N GLU A 172 -4.89 22.49 -0.16
CA GLU A 172 -5.39 22.53 1.22
C GLU A 172 -6.92 22.47 1.31
N ASP A 173 -7.63 23.09 0.34
CA ASP A 173 -9.09 23.18 0.28
C ASP A 173 -9.63 22.53 -1.01
N ILE A 174 -10.43 21.48 -0.84
CA ILE A 174 -11.04 20.73 -1.95
C ILE A 174 -12.48 21.13 -2.28
N LYS A 175 -13.02 22.20 -1.70
CA LYS A 175 -14.42 22.64 -1.91
C LYS A 175 -14.78 22.85 -3.38
N SER A 176 -13.80 23.23 -4.22
CA SER A 176 -13.99 23.38 -5.66
C SER A 176 -14.42 22.08 -6.37
N LEU A 177 -14.23 20.91 -5.75
CA LEU A 177 -14.71 19.63 -6.26
C LEU A 177 -16.24 19.49 -6.22
N ASP A 178 -16.97 20.37 -5.51
CA ASP A 178 -18.43 20.47 -5.57
C ASP A 178 -18.93 20.62 -7.02
N LEU A 179 -18.10 21.17 -7.91
CA LEU A 179 -18.35 21.23 -9.35
C LEU A 179 -18.66 19.86 -9.95
N PHE A 180 -18.17 18.76 -9.40
CA PHE A 180 -18.40 17.39 -9.88
C PHE A 180 -19.61 16.72 -9.22
N SER A 181 -20.40 17.43 -8.42
CA SER A 181 -21.68 16.92 -7.89
C SER A 181 -22.57 16.34 -8.98
N ASN A 182 -23.09 15.13 -8.76
CA ASN A 182 -23.91 14.37 -9.71
C ASN A 182 -23.25 14.11 -11.08
N SER A 183 -21.93 14.21 -11.16
CA SER A 183 -21.17 13.83 -12.36
C SER A 183 -20.89 12.32 -12.36
N PRO A 184 -20.46 11.74 -13.50
CA PRO A 184 -20.10 10.32 -13.57
C PRO A 184 -18.70 10.02 -13.03
N LEU A 185 -18.06 10.97 -12.32
CA LEU A 185 -16.74 10.77 -11.72
C LEU A 185 -16.77 9.58 -10.74
N ARG A 186 -15.86 8.61 -10.92
CA ARG A 186 -15.77 7.38 -10.12
C ARG A 186 -14.44 7.24 -9.39
N TYR A 187 -13.37 7.81 -9.91
CA TYR A 187 -12.03 7.68 -9.34
C TYR A 187 -11.43 9.07 -9.12
N LEU A 188 -10.95 9.31 -7.90
CA LEU A 188 -10.33 10.58 -7.53
C LEU A 188 -9.03 10.31 -6.79
N ASP A 189 -7.95 10.92 -7.28
CA ASP A 189 -6.64 10.88 -6.65
C ASP A 189 -6.26 12.25 -6.10
N LEU A 190 -6.11 12.34 -4.77
CA LEU A 190 -5.70 13.52 -4.03
C LEU A 190 -4.39 13.29 -3.26
N ARG A 191 -3.58 12.29 -3.62
CA ARG A 191 -2.34 11.98 -2.90
C ARG A 191 -1.35 13.15 -2.90
N TYR A 192 -0.50 13.22 -1.89
CA TYR A 192 0.54 14.25 -1.79
C TYR A 192 0.00 15.69 -1.92
N ASN A 193 -1.08 15.97 -1.20
CA ASN A 193 -1.62 17.31 -1.03
C ASN A 193 -1.54 17.70 0.46
N GLN A 194 -2.13 18.85 0.84
CA GLN A 194 -2.07 19.40 2.19
C GLN A 194 -3.43 19.34 2.91
N ILE A 195 -4.26 18.36 2.54
CA ILE A 195 -5.61 18.20 3.12
C ILE A 195 -5.46 17.75 4.56
N SER A 196 -5.83 18.62 5.49
CA SER A 196 -5.73 18.35 6.93
C SER A 196 -7.07 18.08 7.58
N ASP A 197 -8.18 18.48 6.97
CA ASP A 197 -9.52 18.35 7.53
C ASP A 197 -10.36 17.35 6.71
N ILE A 198 -10.82 16.30 7.38
CA ILE A 198 -11.63 15.25 6.76
C ILE A 198 -13.03 15.78 6.38
N ASP A 199 -13.54 16.82 7.04
CA ASP A 199 -14.87 17.37 6.80
C ASP A 199 -15.03 17.96 5.40
N GLN A 200 -13.92 18.34 4.78
CA GLN A 200 -13.92 18.80 3.39
C GLN A 200 -14.40 17.73 2.39
N LEU A 201 -14.30 16.44 2.73
CA LEU A 201 -14.83 15.35 1.90
C LEU A 201 -16.35 15.42 1.73
N THR A 202 -17.05 16.20 2.54
CA THR A 202 -18.50 16.46 2.39
C THR A 202 -18.82 17.08 1.02
N SER A 203 -17.89 17.82 0.42
CA SER A 203 -18.04 18.32 -0.95
C SER A 203 -18.17 17.22 -2.03
N LEU A 204 -17.73 16.00 -1.69
CA LEU A 204 -17.82 14.84 -2.57
C LEU A 204 -19.04 13.96 -2.27
N GLN A 205 -19.91 14.33 -1.32
CA GLN A 205 -21.04 13.50 -0.89
C GLN A 205 -22.02 13.18 -2.02
N ARG A 206 -22.15 14.08 -3.01
CA ARG A 206 -23.03 13.92 -4.18
C ARG A 206 -22.32 13.31 -5.39
N VAL A 207 -21.09 12.83 -5.22
CA VAL A 207 -20.32 12.13 -6.26
C VAL A 207 -20.42 10.64 -5.97
N ALA A 208 -20.79 9.85 -6.98
CA ALA A 208 -20.87 8.38 -6.86
C ALA A 208 -19.48 7.73 -6.95
N LEU A 209 -18.56 8.21 -6.11
CA LEU A 209 -17.16 7.84 -6.11
C LEU A 209 -17.00 6.37 -5.70
N VAL A 210 -16.17 5.64 -6.43
CA VAL A 210 -15.83 4.23 -6.20
C VAL A 210 -14.49 4.11 -5.52
N SER A 211 -13.48 4.88 -5.97
CA SER A 211 -12.14 4.87 -5.39
C SER A 211 -11.68 6.27 -5.04
N LEU A 212 -11.07 6.40 -3.87
CA LEU A 212 -10.48 7.64 -3.37
C LEU A 212 -9.05 7.37 -2.93
N TRP A 213 -8.11 8.24 -3.33
CA TRP A 213 -6.76 8.25 -2.78
C TRP A 213 -6.50 9.53 -2.02
N LEU A 214 -6.01 9.40 -0.79
CA LEU A 214 -5.68 10.47 0.16
C LEU A 214 -4.31 10.28 0.79
N ASP A 215 -3.58 9.19 0.47
CA ASP A 215 -2.24 8.94 0.99
C ASP A 215 -1.34 10.19 0.93
N ARG A 216 -0.49 10.34 1.96
CA ARG A 216 0.42 11.49 2.13
C ARG A 216 -0.28 12.85 2.25
N ASN A 217 -1.51 12.88 2.77
CA ASN A 217 -2.13 14.10 3.29
C ASN A 217 -2.05 14.14 4.82
N PRO A 218 -1.95 15.33 5.46
CA PRO A 218 -1.94 15.47 6.91
C PRO A 218 -3.15 14.82 7.62
N VAL A 219 -4.30 14.70 6.96
CA VAL A 219 -5.50 14.04 7.49
C VAL A 219 -5.25 12.58 7.89
N CYS A 220 -4.37 11.86 7.19
CA CYS A 220 -4.09 10.45 7.47
C CYS A 220 -3.45 10.25 8.86
N ALA A 221 -2.64 11.21 9.32
CA ALA A 221 -1.94 11.13 10.61
C ALA A 221 -2.86 11.36 11.82
N LYS A 222 -4.11 11.81 11.60
CA LYS A 222 -5.05 12.13 12.69
C LYS A 222 -5.76 10.90 13.28
N TYR A 223 -5.59 9.72 12.70
CA TYR A 223 -6.32 8.51 13.09
C TYR A 223 -5.40 7.43 13.65
N GLY A 224 -5.78 6.87 14.80
CA GLY A 224 -5.01 5.81 15.47
C GLY A 224 -5.18 4.40 14.89
N SER A 225 -6.13 4.21 13.96
CA SER A 225 -6.35 2.93 13.29
C SER A 225 -6.91 3.11 11.87
N GLU A 226 -6.63 2.12 11.00
CA GLU A 226 -7.20 2.03 9.64
C GLU A 226 -8.73 2.05 9.68
N ASP A 227 -9.33 1.29 10.61
CA ASP A 227 -10.78 1.22 10.79
C ASP A 227 -11.40 2.60 11.09
N SER A 228 -10.78 3.38 11.99
CA SER A 228 -11.28 4.72 12.35
C SER A 228 -11.21 5.67 11.16
N TYR A 229 -10.11 5.65 10.41
CA TYR A 229 -9.90 6.49 9.23
C TYR A 229 -10.92 6.17 8.12
N VAL A 230 -11.09 4.88 7.79
CA VAL A 230 -12.04 4.44 6.77
C VAL A 230 -13.48 4.75 7.19
N ASN A 231 -13.82 4.64 8.48
CA ASN A 231 -15.17 4.96 8.97
C ASN A 231 -15.52 6.43 8.77
N GLU A 232 -14.60 7.36 9.07
CA GLU A 232 -14.82 8.80 8.85
C GLU A 232 -15.02 9.15 7.38
N ILE A 233 -14.28 8.49 6.47
CA ILE A 233 -14.49 8.65 5.03
C ILE A 233 -15.89 8.18 4.62
N ARG A 234 -16.34 7.01 5.11
CA ARG A 234 -17.66 6.46 4.77
C ARG A 234 -18.83 7.31 5.24
N ILE A 235 -18.68 8.00 6.36
CA ILE A 235 -19.71 8.92 6.86
C ILE A 235 -19.98 10.03 5.84
N ARG A 236 -18.92 10.53 5.20
CA ARG A 236 -18.96 11.65 4.24
C ARG A 236 -19.22 11.20 2.81
N ILE A 237 -18.61 10.09 2.37
CA ILE A 237 -18.71 9.53 1.01
C ILE A 237 -19.18 8.07 1.09
N LYS A 238 -20.50 7.86 1.08
CA LYS A 238 -21.11 6.54 1.30
C LYS A 238 -20.87 5.53 0.17
N THR A 239 -20.54 6.00 -1.03
CA THR A 239 -20.41 5.15 -2.23
C THR A 239 -19.02 4.53 -2.40
N VAL A 240 -18.03 4.99 -1.63
CA VAL A 240 -16.63 4.55 -1.81
C VAL A 240 -16.47 3.06 -1.49
N LYS A 241 -15.74 2.36 -2.37
CA LYS A 241 -15.46 0.93 -2.29
C LYS A 241 -13.97 0.64 -2.11
N SER A 242 -13.09 1.59 -2.43
CA SER A 242 -11.67 1.50 -2.15
C SER A 242 -11.11 2.83 -1.69
N VAL A 243 -10.24 2.78 -0.69
CA VAL A 243 -9.48 3.93 -0.19
C VAL A 243 -8.01 3.56 -0.23
N ASP A 244 -7.19 4.42 -0.83
CA ASP A 244 -5.73 4.24 -0.90
C ASP A 244 -5.30 2.88 -1.49
N GLY A 245 -6.03 2.43 -2.51
CA GLY A 245 -5.79 1.14 -3.19
C GLY A 245 -6.30 -0.08 -2.43
N VAL A 246 -6.80 0.09 -1.21
CA VAL A 246 -7.38 -0.98 -0.39
C VAL A 246 -8.88 -1.06 -0.64
N VAL A 247 -9.36 -2.23 -1.05
CA VAL A 247 -10.81 -2.51 -1.13
C VAL A 247 -11.38 -2.57 0.27
N ILE A 248 -12.30 -1.68 0.56
CA ILE A 248 -12.99 -1.60 1.84
C ILE A 248 -14.28 -2.41 1.75
N GLY A 249 -14.52 -3.32 2.69
CA GLY A 249 -15.66 -4.26 2.69
C GLY A 249 -17.03 -3.56 2.79
N PRO A 250 -18.14 -4.28 2.94
CA PRO A 250 -19.43 -3.65 3.24
C PRO A 250 -19.39 -2.85 4.56
N ILE A 251 -20.27 -1.85 4.72
CA ILE A 251 -20.36 -1.06 5.96
C ILE A 251 -20.63 -1.99 7.15
N GLY A 252 -19.86 -1.82 8.24
CA GLY A 252 -19.94 -2.66 9.44
C GLY A 252 -19.09 -3.93 9.38
N PHE A 253 -18.46 -4.25 8.25
CA PHE A 253 -17.53 -5.35 8.12
C PHE A 253 -16.10 -4.84 8.18
N ARG A 254 -15.31 -5.42 9.09
CA ARG A 254 -13.87 -5.16 9.16
C ARG A 254 -13.17 -5.82 7.99
N ARG A 255 -11.98 -5.32 7.69
CA ARG A 255 -11.09 -5.94 6.71
C ARG A 255 -10.70 -7.33 7.21
N ASN A 256 -10.73 -8.30 6.29
CA ASN A 256 -10.14 -9.61 6.55
C ASN A 256 -8.63 -9.46 6.44
N HIS A 257 -7.93 -9.70 7.54
CA HIS A 257 -6.47 -9.84 7.53
C HIS A 257 -6.12 -11.30 7.24
N ARG A 258 -5.06 -11.51 6.46
CA ARG A 258 -4.59 -12.86 6.14
C ARG A 258 -4.06 -13.58 7.38
N ASN A 259 -3.35 -12.85 8.23
CA ASN A 259 -2.76 -13.33 9.47
C ASN A 259 -3.10 -12.33 10.58
N TYR A 260 -3.19 -12.82 11.81
CA TYR A 260 -3.40 -11.99 13.00
C TYR A 260 -2.46 -12.40 14.12
N MET A 261 -1.86 -11.44 14.82
CA MET A 261 -1.07 -11.70 16.02
C MET A 261 -1.34 -10.62 17.06
N VAL A 262 -1.73 -11.04 18.27
CA VAL A 262 -1.98 -10.11 19.38
C VAL A 262 -0.72 -9.35 19.80
N ARG A 263 0.47 -9.98 19.74
CA ARG A 263 1.78 -9.33 19.95
C ARG A 263 2.73 -9.66 18.78
N PRO A 264 2.83 -8.77 17.77
CA PRO A 264 3.66 -9.01 16.58
C PRO A 264 5.15 -9.22 16.84
N SER A 265 5.66 -8.85 18.02
CA SER A 265 7.08 -8.95 18.39
C SER A 265 7.60 -10.40 18.49
N GLN A 266 6.73 -11.41 18.52
CA GLN A 266 7.13 -12.83 18.57
C GLN A 266 6.84 -13.58 17.25
N ASN A 267 6.80 -12.86 16.14
CA ASN A 267 6.61 -13.45 14.81
C ASN A 267 7.68 -14.52 14.49
N GLU A 268 8.92 -14.32 14.92
CA GLU A 268 10.02 -15.27 14.71
C GLU A 268 9.74 -16.63 15.38
N LEU A 269 9.38 -16.66 16.67
CA LEU A 269 9.05 -17.91 17.38
C LEU A 269 7.92 -18.69 16.69
N VAL A 270 6.88 -17.98 16.24
CA VAL A 270 5.74 -18.62 15.56
C VAL A 270 6.18 -19.20 14.22
N ASN A 271 6.96 -18.46 13.44
CA ASN A 271 7.48 -18.95 12.16
C ASN A 271 8.43 -20.14 12.34
N ASP A 272 9.34 -20.07 13.31
CA ASP A 272 10.27 -21.15 13.63
C ASP A 272 9.53 -22.42 14.06
N PHE A 273 8.52 -22.28 14.93
CA PHE A 273 7.67 -23.39 15.33
C PHE A 273 6.96 -24.02 14.13
N ILE A 274 6.32 -23.21 13.28
CA ILE A 274 5.60 -23.69 12.09
C ILE A 274 6.56 -24.42 11.15
N GLN A 275 7.69 -23.81 10.83
CA GLN A 275 8.68 -24.39 9.93
C GLN A 275 9.22 -25.71 10.50
N HIS A 276 9.59 -25.72 11.78
CA HIS A 276 10.12 -26.92 12.43
C HIS A 276 9.09 -28.05 12.49
N TYR A 277 7.88 -27.74 12.96
CA TYR A 277 6.80 -28.72 13.10
C TYR A 277 6.44 -29.36 11.75
N PHE A 278 6.14 -28.56 10.73
CA PHE A 278 5.69 -29.11 9.44
C PHE A 278 6.83 -29.80 8.66
N SER A 279 8.09 -29.36 8.84
CA SER A 279 9.25 -30.08 8.29
C SER A 279 9.39 -31.50 8.87
N LEU A 280 9.15 -31.65 10.17
CA LEU A 280 9.17 -32.97 10.82
C LEU A 280 7.90 -33.79 10.49
N TYR A 281 6.76 -33.12 10.35
CA TYR A 281 5.48 -33.75 10.06
C TYR A 281 5.41 -34.36 8.65
N ASP A 282 6.00 -33.68 7.66
CA ASP A 282 6.07 -34.09 6.26
C ASP A 282 7.33 -34.90 5.91
N GLY A 283 8.27 -35.01 6.86
CA GLY A 283 9.44 -35.87 6.72
C GLY A 283 9.08 -37.35 6.71
N ASP A 284 10.08 -38.20 6.47
CA ASP A 284 9.87 -39.64 6.27
C ASP A 284 9.21 -40.36 7.46
N ILE A 285 9.50 -39.90 8.68
CA ILE A 285 9.08 -40.55 9.92
C ILE A 285 8.63 -39.50 10.94
N ARG A 286 7.31 -39.42 11.17
CA ARG A 286 6.68 -38.52 12.15
C ARG A 286 7.13 -38.75 13.60
N LYS A 287 7.65 -39.94 13.92
CA LYS A 287 8.24 -40.24 15.23
C LYS A 287 9.42 -39.31 15.59
N LYS A 288 10.06 -38.65 14.62
CA LYS A 288 11.10 -37.62 14.85
C LYS A 288 10.58 -36.38 15.61
N MET A 289 9.27 -36.20 15.72
CA MET A 289 8.64 -35.16 16.56
C MET A 289 8.68 -35.48 18.07
N GLN A 290 9.36 -36.55 18.48
CA GLN A 290 9.60 -36.86 19.89
C GLN A 290 10.32 -35.70 20.59
N GLY A 291 9.80 -35.27 21.73
CA GLY A 291 10.29 -34.11 22.50
C GLY A 291 9.49 -32.82 22.26
N LEU A 292 8.68 -32.74 21.19
CA LEU A 292 7.86 -31.56 20.90
C LEU A 292 6.58 -31.48 21.74
N TYR A 293 6.06 -32.63 22.20
CA TYR A 293 4.83 -32.69 22.98
C TYR A 293 5.13 -32.81 24.46
N HIS A 294 4.34 -32.11 25.27
CA HIS A 294 4.36 -32.28 26.71
C HIS A 294 3.94 -33.70 27.11
N ARG A 295 4.39 -34.18 28.28
CA ARG A 295 4.06 -35.55 28.77
C ARG A 295 2.55 -35.80 28.87
N ASP A 296 1.82 -34.76 29.27
CA ASP A 296 0.36 -34.80 29.44
C ASP A 296 -0.36 -34.07 28.28
N ALA A 297 0.27 -34.00 27.10
CA ALA A 297 -0.33 -33.35 25.94
C ALA A 297 -1.60 -34.07 25.46
N LEU A 298 -2.53 -33.31 24.89
CA LEU A 298 -3.78 -33.80 24.33
C LEU A 298 -3.85 -33.57 22.83
N TYR A 299 -4.26 -34.58 22.07
CA TYR A 299 -4.49 -34.47 20.62
C TYR A 299 -5.87 -35.02 20.25
N SER A 300 -6.56 -34.31 19.36
CA SER A 300 -7.78 -34.82 18.73
C SER A 300 -7.91 -34.35 17.28
N LEU A 301 -8.54 -35.19 16.47
CA LEU A 301 -8.79 -34.94 15.06
C LEU A 301 -10.29 -34.87 14.79
N THR A 302 -10.70 -34.01 13.87
CA THR A 302 -12.02 -34.05 13.25
C THR A 302 -11.86 -34.02 11.73
N ALA A 303 -12.76 -34.71 11.04
CA ALA A 303 -12.81 -34.68 9.58
C ALA A 303 -14.24 -34.53 9.09
N THR A 304 -14.44 -33.74 8.03
CA THR A 304 -15.74 -33.57 7.38
C THR A 304 -15.62 -33.31 5.88
N TYR A 305 -16.58 -33.84 5.12
CA TYR A 305 -16.78 -33.45 3.73
C TYR A 305 -17.48 -32.09 3.65
N LEU A 306 -16.98 -31.20 2.80
CA LEU A 306 -17.67 -29.95 2.50
C LEU A 306 -18.99 -30.23 1.75
N PRO A 307 -20.06 -29.46 2.03
CA PRO A 307 -21.34 -29.63 1.35
C PRO A 307 -21.20 -29.58 -0.17
N GLY A 308 -21.89 -30.49 -0.87
CA GLY A 308 -21.89 -30.56 -2.34
C GLY A 308 -20.66 -31.19 -2.98
N GLN A 309 -19.66 -31.63 -2.20
CA GLN A 309 -18.42 -32.22 -2.73
C GLN A 309 -18.24 -33.71 -2.39
N THR A 310 -19.20 -34.36 -1.75
CA THR A 310 -19.11 -35.75 -1.27
C THR A 310 -18.93 -36.81 -2.37
N THR A 311 -19.29 -36.50 -3.62
CA THR A 311 -19.23 -37.44 -4.75
C THR A 311 -17.94 -37.34 -5.56
N SER A 312 -17.06 -36.38 -5.27
CA SER A 312 -15.79 -36.22 -5.99
C SER A 312 -14.77 -37.30 -5.61
N SER A 313 -13.98 -37.77 -6.57
CA SER A 313 -12.83 -38.65 -6.31
C SER A 313 -11.81 -38.00 -5.37
N THR A 314 -11.67 -36.67 -5.42
CA THR A 314 -10.81 -35.88 -4.52
C THR A 314 -11.38 -35.73 -3.12
N ALA A 315 -12.62 -36.16 -2.86
CA ALA A 315 -13.26 -35.93 -1.56
C ALA A 315 -12.95 -37.02 -0.52
N ARG A 316 -12.39 -38.18 -0.90
CA ARG A 316 -12.22 -39.35 -0.01
C ARG A 316 -11.47 -39.04 1.29
N LEU A 317 -12.17 -38.94 2.43
CA LEU A 317 -11.57 -38.65 3.75
C LEU A 317 -11.57 -39.85 4.71
N GLN A 318 -11.80 -41.07 4.22
CA GLN A 318 -12.10 -42.24 5.08
C GLN A 318 -11.04 -42.50 6.15
N GLU A 319 -9.75 -42.36 5.82
CA GLU A 319 -8.62 -42.58 6.75
C GLU A 319 -8.58 -41.56 7.91
N TYR A 320 -9.13 -40.36 7.69
CA TYR A 320 -9.28 -39.35 8.76
C TYR A 320 -10.61 -39.53 9.50
N MET A 321 -11.64 -40.01 8.81
CA MET A 321 -12.98 -40.22 9.40
C MET A 321 -12.96 -41.30 10.48
N THR A 322 -12.07 -42.30 10.40
CA THR A 322 -11.90 -43.32 11.45
C THR A 322 -11.38 -42.73 12.76
N GLU A 323 -10.52 -41.72 12.66
CA GLU A 323 -9.93 -40.99 13.79
C GLU A 323 -10.73 -39.72 14.18
N SER A 324 -11.89 -39.49 13.55
CA SER A 324 -12.68 -38.26 13.71
C SER A 324 -13.51 -38.26 15.01
N ARG A 325 -13.16 -37.35 15.92
CA ARG A 325 -13.81 -37.13 17.22
C ARG A 325 -14.80 -35.96 17.16
N ASN A 326 -15.92 -36.14 16.46
CA ASN A 326 -16.98 -35.13 16.44
C ASN A 326 -18.02 -35.39 17.53
N LEU A 327 -17.94 -34.68 18.65
CA LEU A 327 -18.83 -34.86 19.81
C LEU A 327 -20.32 -34.59 19.52
N ARG A 328 -20.66 -33.88 18.43
CA ARG A 328 -22.06 -33.69 18.02
C ARG A 328 -22.63 -34.90 17.29
N LYS A 329 -21.78 -35.74 16.68
CA LYS A 329 -22.18 -36.92 15.89
C LYS A 329 -21.87 -38.23 16.62
N LEU A 330 -20.89 -38.23 17.51
CA LEU A 330 -20.41 -39.41 18.20
C LEU A 330 -21.22 -39.64 19.48
N SER A 331 -22.07 -40.66 19.46
CA SER A 331 -22.89 -41.07 20.62
C SER A 331 -22.15 -42.04 21.57
N ASP A 332 -21.11 -42.73 21.10
CA ASP A 332 -20.33 -43.68 21.88
C ASP A 332 -19.25 -42.95 22.72
N TYR A 333 -19.47 -42.89 24.03
CA TYR A 333 -18.56 -42.26 24.99
C TYR A 333 -17.20 -42.96 25.10
N THR A 334 -17.17 -44.30 25.05
CA THR A 334 -15.93 -45.08 25.15
C THR A 334 -15.06 -44.81 23.93
N LYS A 335 -15.66 -44.83 22.74
CA LYS A 335 -14.96 -44.44 21.50
C LYS A 335 -14.49 -42.99 21.55
N SER A 336 -15.33 -42.07 22.05
CA SER A 336 -14.96 -40.66 22.22
C SER A 336 -13.75 -40.45 23.12
N TYR A 337 -13.66 -41.21 24.20
CA TYR A 337 -12.52 -41.18 25.11
C TYR A 337 -11.25 -41.71 24.41
N ASN A 338 -11.34 -42.83 23.69
CA ASN A 338 -10.20 -43.43 22.99
C ASN A 338 -9.67 -42.60 21.81
N LEU A 339 -10.53 -41.78 21.19
CA LEU A 339 -10.16 -40.86 20.11
C LEU A 339 -9.46 -39.59 20.61
N LEU A 340 -9.46 -39.33 21.93
CA LEU A 340 -8.64 -38.28 22.53
C LEU A 340 -7.30 -38.88 22.95
N GLN A 341 -6.25 -38.56 22.20
CA GLN A 341 -4.92 -39.09 22.51
C GLN A 341 -4.31 -38.29 23.64
N HIS A 342 -3.86 -39.00 24.68
CA HIS A 342 -3.23 -38.43 25.86
C HIS A 342 -1.78 -38.90 25.97
N GLY A 343 -0.88 -37.92 26.01
CA GLY A 343 0.57 -38.10 26.11
C GLY A 343 1.25 -38.39 24.78
N GLN A 344 2.49 -37.94 24.67
CA GLN A 344 3.27 -37.92 23.43
C GLN A 344 3.25 -39.23 22.65
N ASP A 345 3.45 -40.38 23.31
CA ASP A 345 3.56 -41.66 22.60
C ASP A 345 2.29 -42.02 21.84
N ARG A 346 1.13 -41.81 22.46
CA ARG A 346 -0.18 -42.04 21.81
C ARG A 346 -0.45 -41.03 20.70
N ILE A 347 -0.03 -39.78 20.89
CA ILE A 347 -0.12 -38.74 19.86
C ILE A 347 0.70 -39.15 18.64
N LEU A 348 1.98 -39.48 18.82
CA LEU A 348 2.86 -39.89 17.73
C LEU A 348 2.37 -41.17 17.05
N GLU A 349 1.83 -42.13 17.80
CA GLU A 349 1.20 -43.32 17.22
C GLU A 349 0.01 -42.96 16.32
N ALA A 350 -0.88 -42.07 16.78
CA ALA A 350 -2.02 -41.61 15.99
C ALA A 350 -1.59 -40.81 14.75
N LEU A 351 -0.59 -39.94 14.88
CA LEU A 351 -0.04 -39.19 13.75
C LEU A 351 0.63 -40.10 12.71
N CYS A 352 1.32 -41.15 13.14
CA CYS A 352 1.93 -42.15 12.23
C CYS A 352 0.89 -42.99 11.47
N LYS A 353 -0.35 -43.12 11.97
CA LYS A 353 -1.45 -43.81 11.27
C LYS A 353 -2.02 -43.00 10.10
N LEU A 354 -1.87 -41.68 10.12
CA LEU A 354 -2.39 -40.81 9.07
C LEU A 354 -1.54 -40.89 7.79
N PRO A 355 -2.13 -40.67 6.60
CA PRO A 355 -1.38 -40.60 5.34
C PRO A 355 -0.17 -39.67 5.41
N PRO A 356 0.95 -39.98 4.74
CA PRO A 356 2.06 -39.03 4.60
C PRO A 356 1.61 -37.84 3.74
N THR A 357 2.12 -36.67 4.09
CA THR A 357 1.64 -35.38 3.60
C THR A 357 2.79 -34.53 3.07
N GLN A 358 2.43 -33.53 2.29
CA GLN A 358 3.28 -32.39 1.98
C GLN A 358 2.44 -31.12 2.02
N HIS A 359 2.74 -30.23 2.95
CA HIS A 359 2.02 -28.98 3.15
C HIS A 359 2.52 -27.91 2.18
N ASP A 360 1.58 -27.09 1.69
CA ASP A 360 1.93 -25.87 0.97
C ASP A 360 2.07 -24.73 1.98
N VAL A 361 3.29 -24.46 2.43
CA VAL A 361 3.57 -23.42 3.44
C VAL A 361 3.14 -22.04 2.95
N TYR A 362 3.18 -21.78 1.64
CA TYR A 362 2.72 -20.51 1.05
C TYR A 362 1.21 -20.34 1.11
N SER A 363 0.46 -21.42 1.33
CA SER A 363 -0.99 -21.37 1.54
C SER A 363 -1.38 -21.00 2.97
N PHE A 364 -0.43 -20.99 3.92
CA PHE A 364 -0.78 -20.85 5.33
C PHE A 364 -1.35 -19.47 5.65
N THR A 365 -2.33 -19.48 6.54
CA THR A 365 -2.84 -18.33 7.28
C THR A 365 -2.71 -18.63 8.77
N VAL A 366 -2.14 -17.70 9.52
CA VAL A 366 -1.76 -17.90 10.91
C VAL A 366 -2.41 -16.84 11.79
N ASP A 367 -3.16 -17.30 12.78
CA ASP A 367 -3.74 -16.46 13.82
C ASP A 367 -3.17 -16.83 15.19
N VAL A 368 -2.72 -15.83 15.94
CA VAL A 368 -2.29 -15.95 17.34
C VAL A 368 -3.21 -15.08 18.18
N PRO A 369 -4.44 -15.56 18.49
CA PRO A 369 -5.45 -14.75 19.17
C PRO A 369 -5.19 -14.61 20.66
N PHE A 370 -4.38 -15.51 21.26
CA PHE A 370 -4.09 -15.51 22.69
C PHE A 370 -2.61 -15.75 22.94
N GLN A 371 -2.04 -14.93 23.81
CA GLN A 371 -0.64 -15.01 24.19
C GLN A 371 -0.44 -14.43 25.59
N THR A 372 0.30 -15.18 26.41
CA THR A 372 0.84 -14.75 27.70
C THR A 372 2.35 -14.89 27.66
N ASP A 373 3.03 -14.61 28.77
CA ASP A 373 4.48 -14.75 28.84
C ASP A 373 4.93 -16.23 28.87
N ASN A 374 4.02 -17.13 29.23
CA ASN A 374 4.28 -18.57 29.36
C ASN A 374 3.52 -19.45 28.36
N SER A 375 2.56 -18.90 27.61
CA SER A 375 1.74 -19.71 26.70
C SER A 375 1.26 -18.94 25.48
N LEU A 376 0.99 -19.67 24.41
CA LEU A 376 0.52 -19.12 23.14
C LEU A 376 -0.44 -20.10 22.47
N LEU A 377 -1.53 -19.55 21.94
CA LEU A 377 -2.49 -20.27 21.12
C LEU A 377 -2.25 -19.88 19.66
N ILE A 378 -1.90 -20.86 18.83
CA ILE A 378 -1.63 -20.68 17.41
C ILE A 378 -2.69 -21.44 16.63
N ASN A 379 -3.39 -20.76 15.73
CA ASN A 379 -4.30 -21.35 14.78
C ASN A 379 -3.73 -21.22 13.36
N ILE A 380 -3.65 -22.34 12.65
CA ILE A 380 -3.06 -22.41 11.32
C ILE A 380 -4.08 -23.03 10.38
N CYS A 381 -4.46 -22.31 9.35
CA CYS A 381 -5.22 -22.86 8.23
C CYS A 381 -4.32 -22.96 7.00
N GLY A 382 -4.57 -23.94 6.15
CA GLY A 382 -3.82 -24.10 4.91
C GLY A 382 -4.26 -25.33 4.15
N VAL A 383 -3.42 -25.77 3.21
CA VAL A 383 -3.62 -27.04 2.50
C VAL A 383 -2.39 -27.94 2.56
N PHE A 384 -2.62 -29.22 2.30
CA PHE A 384 -1.58 -30.21 2.05
C PHE A 384 -2.02 -31.19 0.97
N ARG A 385 -1.06 -31.87 0.34
CA ARG A 385 -1.30 -33.00 -0.55
C ARG A 385 -0.86 -34.30 0.09
N GLU A 386 -1.57 -35.39 -0.18
CA GLU A 386 -1.19 -36.73 0.27
C GLU A 386 -0.15 -37.33 -0.70
N THR A 387 0.96 -37.86 -0.17
CA THR A 387 2.09 -38.32 -1.00
C THR A 387 2.08 -39.83 -1.29
N LYS A 388 1.29 -40.62 -0.55
CA LYS A 388 1.19 -42.08 -0.71
C LYS A 388 0.38 -42.52 -1.94
N ALA A 389 -0.50 -41.65 -2.44
CA ALA A 389 -1.48 -42.05 -3.45
C ALA A 389 -0.86 -42.11 -4.86
N THR A 390 -0.80 -43.33 -5.42
CA THR A 390 -0.06 -43.69 -6.64
C THR A 390 -0.71 -43.23 -7.96
N GLN A 391 -1.96 -42.75 -7.95
CA GLN A 391 -2.66 -42.26 -9.16
C GLN A 391 -3.16 -40.82 -9.05
N THR A 392 -3.58 -40.38 -7.87
CA THR A 392 -4.04 -39.00 -7.63
C THR A 392 -3.51 -38.57 -6.28
N GLN A 393 -2.78 -37.46 -6.18
CA GLN A 393 -2.39 -36.86 -4.91
C GLN A 393 -3.50 -35.90 -4.47
N PRO A 394 -4.49 -36.34 -3.67
CA PRO A 394 -5.58 -35.46 -3.28
C PRO A 394 -5.04 -34.33 -2.40
N VAL A 395 -5.57 -33.14 -2.63
CA VAL A 395 -5.32 -31.96 -1.79
C VAL A 395 -6.42 -31.85 -0.75
N ARG A 396 -6.01 -31.60 0.50
CA ARG A 396 -6.87 -31.42 1.66
C ARG A 396 -6.68 -30.02 2.22
N ALA A 397 -7.75 -29.47 2.77
CA ALA A 397 -7.67 -28.28 3.59
C ALA A 397 -7.60 -28.69 5.06
N PHE A 398 -6.89 -27.91 5.86
CA PHE A 398 -6.81 -28.13 7.29
C PHE A 398 -6.97 -26.82 8.06
N ASN A 399 -7.43 -26.97 9.30
CA ASN A 399 -7.31 -25.98 10.36
C ASN A 399 -6.69 -26.72 11.55
N ARG A 400 -5.57 -26.22 12.08
CA ARG A 400 -4.81 -26.84 13.16
C ARG A 400 -4.54 -25.82 14.24
N THR A 401 -5.01 -26.10 15.44
CA THR A 401 -4.84 -25.26 16.62
C THR A 401 -3.84 -25.92 17.57
N PHE A 402 -2.85 -25.14 18.00
CA PHE A 402 -1.84 -25.52 18.98
C PHE A 402 -1.96 -24.64 20.21
N ILE A 403 -1.75 -25.22 21.39
CA ILE A 403 -1.40 -24.49 22.60
C ILE A 403 0.03 -24.89 22.94
N LEU A 404 0.93 -23.90 22.93
CA LEU A 404 2.32 -24.08 23.36
C LEU A 404 2.49 -23.53 24.77
N LEU A 405 3.23 -24.27 25.59
CA LEU A 405 3.63 -23.88 26.94
C LEU A 405 5.14 -23.74 26.99
N ARG A 406 5.61 -22.67 27.63
CA ARG A 406 7.03 -22.43 27.89
C ARG A 406 7.53 -23.37 28.99
N MET A 407 8.57 -24.13 28.70
CA MET A 407 9.20 -25.05 29.64
C MET A 407 10.52 -24.49 30.21
N GLY A 408 11.18 -23.60 29.46
CA GLY A 408 12.45 -22.97 29.81
C GLY A 408 12.70 -21.73 28.95
N GLU A 409 13.90 -21.16 29.02
CA GLU A 409 14.27 -20.05 28.14
C GLU A 409 14.34 -20.52 26.68
N GLY A 410 13.43 -20.01 25.85
CA GLY A 410 13.36 -20.37 24.42
C GLY A 410 12.77 -21.76 24.14
N GLU A 411 12.47 -22.55 25.16
CA GLU A 411 11.94 -23.91 25.01
C GLU A 411 10.41 -23.94 25.20
N TYR A 412 9.72 -24.47 24.19
CA TYR A 412 8.27 -24.62 24.19
C TYR A 412 7.86 -26.05 23.85
N GLN A 413 6.78 -26.51 24.46
CA GLN A 413 6.16 -27.81 24.15
C GLN A 413 4.68 -27.65 23.86
N VAL A 414 4.17 -28.50 22.98
CA VAL A 414 2.73 -28.58 22.65
C VAL A 414 1.99 -29.27 23.80
N THR A 415 1.04 -28.58 24.41
CA THR A 415 0.15 -29.15 25.45
C THR A 415 -1.18 -29.59 24.88
N ASN A 416 -1.70 -28.88 23.88
CA ASN A 416 -2.93 -29.24 23.20
C ASN A 416 -2.76 -29.05 21.71
N GLU A 417 -3.24 -30.03 20.96
CA GLU A 417 -3.36 -29.96 19.53
C GLU A 417 -4.76 -30.41 19.11
N MET A 418 -5.38 -29.61 18.25
CA MET A 418 -6.63 -29.96 17.61
C MET A 418 -6.48 -29.75 16.12
N VAL A 419 -6.85 -30.76 15.32
CA VAL A 419 -6.83 -30.66 13.86
C VAL A 419 -8.21 -30.93 13.29
N HIS A 420 -8.62 -30.09 12.34
CA HIS A 420 -9.77 -30.28 11.49
C HIS A 420 -9.32 -30.45 10.06
N ILE A 421 -9.80 -31.50 9.38
CA ILE A 421 -9.46 -31.81 8.00
C ILE A 421 -10.73 -31.83 7.15
N SER A 422 -10.68 -31.18 6.01
CA SER A 422 -11.70 -31.28 4.97
C SER A 422 -11.07 -31.53 3.61
N ASN A 423 -11.90 -31.86 2.63
CA ASN A 423 -11.48 -31.76 1.24
C ASN A 423 -11.26 -30.28 0.86
N ALA A 424 -10.32 -30.01 -0.04
CA ALA A 424 -10.02 -28.65 -0.49
C ALA A 424 -11.10 -28.12 -1.44
N THR A 425 -11.34 -26.81 -1.41
CA THR A 425 -12.24 -26.14 -2.35
C THR A 425 -11.64 -26.07 -3.75
N THR A 426 -12.46 -25.79 -4.77
CA THR A 426 -11.97 -25.60 -6.15
C THR A 426 -10.96 -24.45 -6.23
N GLU A 427 -11.20 -23.35 -5.52
CA GLU A 427 -10.29 -22.20 -5.47
C GLU A 427 -8.96 -22.53 -4.77
N GLN A 428 -8.99 -23.32 -3.71
CA GLN A 428 -7.76 -23.78 -3.06
C GLN A 428 -6.96 -24.65 -4.03
N ASN A 429 -7.59 -25.62 -4.69
CA ASN A 429 -6.90 -26.50 -5.63
C ASN A 429 -6.19 -25.73 -6.77
N THR A 430 -6.77 -24.62 -7.26
CA THR A 430 -6.17 -23.85 -8.35
C THR A 430 -5.02 -22.94 -7.91
N LYS A 431 -4.94 -22.59 -6.63
CA LYS A 431 -3.97 -21.61 -6.10
C LYS A 431 -2.78 -22.23 -5.35
N THR A 432 -2.75 -23.55 -5.19
CA THR A 432 -1.79 -24.23 -4.31
C THR A 432 -0.70 -24.95 -5.10
N PHE A 433 0.48 -25.08 -4.50
CA PHE A 433 1.68 -25.70 -5.10
C PHE A 433 2.17 -25.03 -6.39
N LEU A 434 1.88 -23.74 -6.56
CA LEU A 434 2.36 -22.93 -7.70
C LEU A 434 3.85 -22.57 -7.58
N HIS A 435 4.39 -22.66 -6.36
CA HIS A 435 5.82 -22.44 -6.09
C HIS A 435 6.49 -23.80 -5.85
N PRO A 436 7.54 -24.15 -6.62
CA PRO A 436 8.32 -25.34 -6.32
C PRO A 436 8.98 -25.17 -4.95
N LEU A 437 8.70 -26.10 -4.03
CA LEU A 437 9.45 -26.19 -2.78
C LEU A 437 10.91 -26.48 -3.14
N THR A 438 11.78 -25.48 -3.00
CA THR A 438 13.22 -25.71 -2.93
C THR A 438 13.46 -26.74 -1.83
N SER A 439 14.17 -27.82 -2.18
CA SER A 439 14.56 -28.89 -1.27
C SER A 439 15.07 -28.30 0.06
N ILE A 440 14.35 -28.58 1.14
CA ILE A 440 14.74 -28.17 2.49
C ILE A 440 16.11 -28.80 2.76
N PRO A 441 17.16 -28.02 3.11
CA PRO A 441 18.42 -28.59 3.54
C PRO A 441 18.17 -29.50 4.75
N SER A 442 18.75 -30.69 4.73
CA SER A 442 18.84 -31.58 5.88
C SER A 442 19.21 -30.79 7.13
N VAL A 443 18.46 -31.00 8.22
CA VAL A 443 18.63 -30.42 9.56
C VAL A 443 20.10 -30.05 9.85
N PRO A 444 20.44 -28.78 10.08
CA PRO A 444 21.74 -28.46 10.64
C PRO A 444 21.72 -28.83 12.12
N THR A 445 22.59 -29.77 12.48
CA THR A 445 23.12 -29.88 13.83
C THR A 445 23.64 -28.50 14.25
N ILE A 446 23.33 -28.09 15.47
CA ILE A 446 23.76 -26.84 16.09
C ILE A 446 25.29 -26.72 15.93
N ALA A 447 25.72 -25.88 15.01
CA ALA A 447 27.09 -25.42 14.86
C ALA A 447 27.07 -23.99 14.33
N SER A 448 27.96 -23.18 14.91
CA SER A 448 27.99 -21.73 14.92
C SER A 448 27.83 -21.03 13.55
N THR A 449 27.15 -19.89 13.60
CA THR A 449 27.15 -18.82 12.60
C THR A 449 28.57 -18.30 12.31
N ALA A 450 29.11 -18.65 11.15
CA ALA A 450 30.04 -17.82 10.37
C ALA A 450 30.14 -18.38 8.93
N ASP A 451 29.89 -17.51 7.95
CA ASP A 451 30.17 -17.66 6.51
C ASP A 451 29.55 -18.85 5.76
N ARG A 452 28.22 -18.78 5.54
CA ARG A 452 27.56 -19.56 4.50
C ARG A 452 27.61 -18.80 3.17
N VAL A 453 28.43 -19.25 2.22
CA VAL A 453 28.53 -18.66 0.87
C VAL A 453 27.35 -19.11 0.01
N LEU A 454 26.55 -18.15 -0.48
CA LEU A 454 25.39 -18.41 -1.35
C LEU A 454 25.80 -18.96 -2.72
N THR A 455 25.11 -20.01 -3.17
CA THR A 455 25.31 -20.61 -4.50
C THR A 455 24.72 -19.73 -5.61
N GLU A 456 25.23 -19.87 -6.83
CA GLU A 456 24.77 -19.09 -7.98
C GLU A 456 23.29 -19.36 -8.34
N SER A 457 22.80 -20.56 -8.05
CA SER A 457 21.39 -20.93 -8.22
C SER A 457 20.48 -20.19 -7.22
N GLU A 458 20.89 -20.11 -5.95
CA GLU A 458 20.16 -19.34 -4.91
C GLU A 458 20.13 -17.85 -5.29
N LYS A 459 21.27 -17.31 -5.73
CA LYS A 459 21.39 -15.93 -6.22
C LYS A 459 20.46 -15.64 -7.42
N ALA A 460 20.37 -16.56 -8.39
CA ALA A 460 19.46 -16.41 -9.53
C ALA A 460 17.99 -16.41 -9.10
N GLN A 461 17.60 -17.30 -8.18
CA GLN A 461 16.22 -17.35 -7.66
C GLN A 461 15.86 -16.08 -6.88
N MET A 462 16.75 -15.60 -6.02
CA MET A 462 16.56 -14.35 -5.27
C MET A 462 16.44 -13.16 -6.23
N THR A 463 17.25 -13.12 -7.28
CA THR A 463 17.17 -12.11 -8.34
C THR A 463 15.82 -12.12 -9.05
N GLN A 464 15.33 -13.30 -9.42
CA GLN A 464 14.06 -13.44 -10.12
C GLN A 464 12.88 -13.02 -9.24
N MET A 465 12.90 -13.39 -7.96
CA MET A 465 11.91 -12.96 -6.98
C MET A 465 11.95 -11.44 -6.77
N PHE A 466 13.14 -10.87 -6.60
CA PHE A 466 13.33 -9.43 -6.42
C PHE A 466 12.85 -8.62 -7.63
N SER A 467 13.14 -9.11 -8.84
CA SER A 467 12.65 -8.55 -10.11
C SER A 467 11.11 -8.53 -10.19
N GLN A 468 10.46 -9.62 -9.78
CA GLN A 468 9.00 -9.69 -9.75
C GLN A 468 8.37 -8.71 -8.73
N ILE A 469 9.01 -8.50 -7.59
CA ILE A 469 8.50 -7.62 -6.52
C ILE A 469 8.71 -6.15 -6.86
N THR A 470 9.87 -5.81 -7.44
CA THR A 470 10.27 -4.43 -7.71
C THR A 470 9.88 -3.94 -9.11
N GLU A 471 9.43 -4.85 -9.98
CA GLU A 471 9.23 -4.64 -11.41
C GLU A 471 10.49 -4.21 -12.18
N MET A 472 11.66 -4.24 -11.53
CA MET A 472 12.94 -4.03 -12.20
C MET A 472 13.30 -5.25 -13.04
N ASN A 473 14.01 -5.05 -14.15
CA ASN A 473 14.55 -6.15 -14.94
C ASN A 473 15.60 -6.95 -14.16
N TYR A 474 15.94 -8.13 -14.70
CA TYR A 474 16.77 -9.10 -14.01
C TYR A 474 18.16 -8.55 -13.69
N LEU A 475 18.76 -7.81 -14.63
CA LEU A 475 20.09 -7.20 -14.49
C LEU A 475 20.16 -6.25 -13.31
N TRP A 476 19.22 -5.31 -13.21
CA TRP A 476 19.21 -4.32 -12.16
C TRP A 476 18.79 -4.91 -10.80
N SER A 477 17.89 -5.88 -10.80
CA SER A 477 17.51 -6.65 -9.61
C SER A 477 18.72 -7.38 -9.02
N ARG A 478 19.55 -7.97 -9.88
CA ARG A 478 20.76 -8.69 -9.48
C ARG A 478 21.78 -7.75 -8.87
N LYS A 479 21.93 -6.56 -9.44
CA LYS A 479 22.85 -5.52 -8.97
C LYS A 479 22.43 -5.00 -7.59
N CYS A 480 21.13 -4.73 -7.42
CA CYS A 480 20.59 -4.26 -6.14
C CYS A 480 20.80 -5.31 -5.02
N LEU A 481 20.54 -6.58 -5.30
CA LEU A 481 20.83 -7.66 -4.35
C LEU A 481 22.32 -7.82 -4.07
N ALA A 482 23.19 -7.67 -5.07
CA ALA A 482 24.63 -7.75 -4.86
C ALA A 482 25.15 -6.65 -3.93
N GLU A 483 24.63 -5.42 -4.06
CA GLU A 483 24.95 -4.29 -3.18
C GLU A 483 24.37 -4.46 -1.77
N ALA A 484 23.24 -5.16 -1.64
CA ALA A 484 22.63 -5.53 -0.37
C ALA A 484 23.16 -6.85 0.23
N TYR A 485 24.35 -7.31 -0.19
CA TYR A 485 24.96 -8.57 0.28
C TYR A 485 24.05 -9.81 0.15
N TRP A 486 23.19 -9.81 -0.86
CA TRP A 486 22.16 -10.82 -1.11
C TRP A 486 21.13 -10.94 0.01
N ASP A 487 20.93 -9.91 0.82
CA ASP A 487 19.79 -9.80 1.71
C ASP A 487 18.61 -9.15 0.95
N VAL A 488 17.53 -9.91 0.76
CA VAL A 488 16.34 -9.46 0.02
C VAL A 488 15.63 -8.32 0.74
N LYS A 489 15.62 -8.32 2.08
CA LYS A 489 14.92 -7.31 2.87
C LYS A 489 15.67 -5.98 2.79
N ASP A 490 16.99 -6.00 2.97
CA ASP A 490 17.82 -4.80 2.85
C ASP A 490 17.86 -4.29 1.41
N GLY A 491 17.87 -5.20 0.42
CA GLY A 491 17.71 -4.86 -0.99
C GLY A 491 16.38 -4.14 -1.25
N LEU A 492 15.27 -4.61 -0.69
CA LEU A 492 13.96 -3.99 -0.88
C LEU A 492 13.85 -2.63 -0.18
N ILE A 493 14.43 -2.48 1.01
CA ILE A 493 14.51 -1.19 1.71
C ILE A 493 15.29 -0.19 0.85
N THR A 494 16.46 -0.60 0.36
CA THR A 494 17.33 0.22 -0.51
C THR A 494 16.63 0.57 -1.82
N PHE A 495 15.97 -0.39 -2.46
CA PHE A 495 15.15 -0.17 -3.65
C PHE A 495 14.08 0.89 -3.40
N VAL A 496 13.30 0.76 -2.32
CA VAL A 496 12.23 1.71 -1.99
C VAL A 496 12.78 3.11 -1.77
N GLU A 497 13.94 3.24 -1.12
CA GLU A 497 14.61 4.54 -0.93
C GLU A 497 15.09 5.14 -2.25
N LEU A 498 15.79 4.36 -3.08
CA LEU A 498 16.30 4.82 -4.38
C LEU A 498 15.16 5.15 -5.35
N TYR A 499 14.07 4.38 -5.33
CA TYR A 499 12.88 4.59 -6.12
C TYR A 499 12.16 5.88 -5.72
N LYS A 500 11.99 6.12 -4.40
CA LYS A 500 11.44 7.38 -3.86
C LYS A 500 12.27 8.59 -4.25
N LEU A 501 13.59 8.45 -4.28
CA LEU A 501 14.52 9.52 -4.66
C LEU A 501 14.70 9.66 -6.19
N ARG A 502 13.97 8.88 -7.01
CA ARG A 502 14.13 8.81 -8.48
C ARG A 502 15.59 8.58 -8.93
N ARG A 503 16.36 7.82 -8.13
CA ARG A 503 17.77 7.50 -8.40
C ARG A 503 17.94 6.18 -9.16
N ILE A 504 16.86 5.47 -9.43
CA ILE A 504 16.86 4.27 -10.28
C ILE A 504 16.62 4.70 -11.73
N PRO A 505 17.52 4.36 -12.67
CA PRO A 505 17.36 4.73 -14.08
C PRO A 505 16.11 4.09 -14.70
N PRO A 506 15.41 4.76 -15.63
CA PRO A 506 14.23 4.19 -16.31
C PRO A 506 14.50 2.88 -17.04
N GLU A 507 15.73 2.65 -17.50
CA GLU A 507 16.20 1.42 -18.15
C GLU A 507 16.18 0.22 -17.21
N ALA A 508 16.08 0.45 -15.89
CA ALA A 508 15.86 -0.62 -14.93
C ALA A 508 14.46 -1.24 -15.04
N PHE A 509 13.51 -0.59 -15.71
CA PHE A 509 12.12 -1.04 -15.84
C PHE A 509 11.71 -1.34 -17.30
N SER A 510 12.64 -1.23 -18.25
CA SER A 510 12.41 -1.68 -19.62
C SER A 510 12.51 -3.22 -19.70
N LYS A 511 11.64 -3.84 -20.50
CA LYS A 511 11.70 -5.28 -20.77
C LYS A 511 13.01 -5.61 -21.52
N ASP A 512 13.73 -6.61 -21.03
CA ASP A 512 14.93 -7.12 -21.70
C ASP A 512 14.54 -7.64 -23.09
N GLU A 513 15.06 -7.05 -24.17
CA GLU A 513 14.86 -7.52 -25.55
C GLU A 513 15.70 -8.77 -25.91
N ASP A 514 16.51 -9.31 -24.97
CA ASP A 514 17.49 -10.37 -25.26
C ASP A 514 17.25 -11.69 -24.49
N SER A 515 16.03 -12.23 -24.55
CA SER A 515 15.77 -13.62 -24.14
C SER A 515 15.39 -14.55 -25.29
N ASN A 516 15.88 -14.27 -26.51
CA ASN A 516 15.62 -15.09 -27.69
C ASN A 516 16.89 -15.33 -28.54
N LYS A 517 18.00 -15.71 -27.90
CA LYS A 517 19.10 -16.44 -28.55
C LYS A 517 19.71 -17.44 -27.58
N SER A 518 19.18 -18.67 -27.61
CA SER A 518 19.89 -19.90 -27.21
C SER A 518 19.62 -20.94 -28.28
#